data_AF-A0A833TFB5-F1
#
_entry.id   AF-A0A833TFB5-F1
#
_cell.length_a   1.000
_cell.length_b   1.000
_cell.length_c   1.000
_cell.angle_alpha   90.00
_cell.angle_beta   90.00
_cell.angle_gamma   90.00
#
_symmetry.space_group_name_H-M   'P 1'
#
loop_
_entity.id
_entity.type
_entity.pdbx_description
1 polymer ?
#
loop_
_entity_poly.entity_id
_entity_poly.type
_entity_poly.pdbx_seq_one_letter_code
_entity_poly.pdbx_strand_id
1 'polypeptide(L)'
;MVRTLGAKDISPKTRVAVVAFLTTLSKKGRLRYFKKLFRLRRTAIELIWGLRDNPAALVLPRRPYPLQKTRLTAKKVGERVATVPICQRQTLCSLEMSFAIPRSTLQRYLICAALLQE
;
A
#
# COMPACT_ATOMS: atom_id res chain seq x y z
N MET A 1 0.85 -11.47 -2.39
CA MET A 1 0.04 -10.74 -3.40
C MET A 1 0.65 -9.36 -3.62
N VAL A 2 1.33 -9.18 -4.75
CA VAL A 2 1.90 -7.89 -5.16
C VAL A 2 0.72 -6.99 -5.53
N ARG A 3 0.51 -5.90 -4.77
CA ARG A 3 -0.48 -4.88 -5.15
C ARG A 3 0.11 -4.08 -6.31
N THR A 4 -0.53 -4.15 -7.48
CA THR A 4 -0.15 -3.37 -8.66
C THR A 4 -0.21 -1.89 -8.34
N LEU A 5 0.88 -1.17 -8.62
CA LEU A 5 0.99 0.27 -8.37
C LEU A 5 -0.15 1.02 -9.08
N GLY A 6 -0.85 1.90 -8.36
CA GLY A 6 -1.80 2.85 -8.95
C GLY A 6 -3.17 2.30 -9.36
N ALA A 7 -3.50 1.02 -9.14
CA ALA A 7 -4.75 0.42 -9.64
C ALA A 7 -6.06 1.08 -9.13
N LYS A 8 -6.01 1.86 -8.04
CA LYS A 8 -7.15 2.65 -7.52
C LYS A 8 -6.89 4.15 -7.46
N ASP A 9 -5.78 4.62 -8.02
CA ASP A 9 -5.45 6.04 -7.99
C ASP A 9 -6.19 6.82 -9.08
N ILE A 10 -6.49 8.09 -8.78
CA ILE A 10 -7.02 9.03 -9.77
C ILE A 10 -5.96 9.24 -10.84
N SER A 11 -6.34 9.08 -12.11
CA SER A 11 -5.42 9.22 -13.24
C SER A 11 -4.76 10.60 -13.25
N PRO A 12 -3.47 10.70 -13.62
CA PRO A 12 -2.77 11.98 -13.75
C PRO A 12 -3.50 12.99 -14.64
N LYS A 13 -4.05 12.52 -15.77
CA LYS A 13 -4.86 13.32 -16.69
C LYS A 13 -6.06 13.98 -15.99
N THR A 14 -6.75 13.23 -15.14
CA THR A 14 -7.88 13.75 -14.35
C THR A 14 -7.42 14.79 -13.33
N ARG A 15 -6.27 14.58 -12.65
CA ARG A 15 -5.75 15.54 -11.67
C ARG A 15 -5.40 16.88 -12.31
N VAL A 16 -4.69 16.85 -13.44
CA VAL A 16 -4.32 18.06 -14.20
C VAL A 16 -5.57 18.79 -14.68
N ALA A 17 -6.54 18.06 -15.24
CA ALA A 17 -7.81 18.64 -15.68
C ALA A 17 -8.59 19.31 -14.53
N VAL A 18 -8.59 18.71 -13.33
CA VAL A 18 -9.23 19.29 -12.13
C VAL A 18 -8.55 20.59 -11.71
N VAL A 19 -7.21 20.61 -11.68
CA VAL A 19 -6.45 21.84 -11.32
C VAL A 19 -6.70 22.94 -12.34
N ALA A 20 -6.58 22.64 -13.64
CA ALA A 20 -6.84 23.60 -14.72
C ALA A 20 -8.30 24.11 -14.70
N PHE A 21 -9.25 23.24 -14.38
CA PHE A 21 -10.65 23.64 -14.27
C PHE A 21 -10.92 24.50 -13.02
N LEU A 22 -10.25 24.25 -11.89
CA LEU A 22 -10.36 25.09 -10.69
C LEU A 22 -9.71 26.47 -10.88
N THR A 23 -8.53 26.54 -11.50
CA THR A 23 -7.85 27.82 -11.77
C THR A 23 -8.65 28.70 -12.71
N THR A 24 -9.31 28.11 -13.71
CA THR A 24 -10.17 28.84 -14.66
C THR A 24 -11.52 29.23 -14.06
N LEU A 25 -12.11 28.40 -13.20
CA LEU A 25 -13.37 28.70 -12.52
C LEU A 25 -13.24 29.70 -11.37
N SER A 26 -12.07 29.80 -10.72
CA SER A 26 -11.80 30.86 -9.73
C SER A 26 -12.07 32.25 -10.30
N LYS A 27 -11.80 32.47 -11.60
CA LYS A 27 -12.12 33.72 -12.31
C LYS A 27 -13.61 33.90 -12.64
N LYS A 28 -14.42 32.84 -12.58
CA LYS A 28 -15.83 32.83 -13.03
C LYS A 28 -16.85 32.51 -11.93
N GLY A 29 -16.44 32.27 -10.68
CA GLY A 29 -17.32 32.08 -9.52
C GLY A 29 -18.24 30.84 -9.56
N ARG A 30 -17.96 29.82 -10.38
CA ARG A 30 -18.91 28.71 -10.68
C ARG A 30 -18.47 27.32 -10.17
N LEU A 31 -18.24 27.17 -8.87
CA LEU A 31 -17.87 25.88 -8.25
C LEU A 31 -18.99 24.82 -8.23
N ARG A 32 -20.26 25.19 -8.49
CA ARG A 32 -21.42 24.29 -8.37
C ARG A 32 -21.48 23.15 -9.40
N TYR A 33 -20.81 23.26 -10.55
CA TYR A 33 -20.89 22.24 -11.63
C TYR A 33 -19.85 21.12 -11.54
N PHE A 34 -18.97 21.16 -10.53
CA PHE A 34 -17.77 20.33 -10.46
C PHE A 34 -18.04 18.83 -10.25
N LYS A 35 -19.04 18.49 -9.42
CA LYS A 35 -19.41 17.09 -9.14
C LYS A 35 -19.90 16.33 -10.37
N LYS A 36 -20.62 17.01 -11.28
CA LYS A 36 -21.15 16.40 -12.51
C LYS A 36 -20.05 16.03 -13.50
N LEU A 37 -19.01 16.87 -13.60
CA LEU A 37 -17.93 16.71 -14.59
C LEU A 37 -16.94 15.61 -14.22
N PHE A 38 -16.44 15.60 -12.98
CA PHE A 38 -15.34 14.70 -12.60
C PHE A 38 -15.76 13.48 -11.78
N ARG A 39 -17.00 13.44 -11.26
CA ARG A 39 -17.50 12.37 -10.37
C ARG A 39 -16.55 12.05 -9.20
N LEU A 40 -15.77 13.04 -8.75
CA LEU A 40 -14.85 12.91 -7.62
C LEU A 40 -15.51 13.38 -6.32
N ARG A 41 -15.07 12.80 -5.21
CA ARG A 41 -15.42 13.28 -3.87
C ARG A 41 -14.76 14.64 -3.61
N ARG A 42 -15.41 15.48 -2.81
CA ARG A 42 -14.91 16.82 -2.43
C ARG A 42 -13.50 16.75 -1.81
N THR A 43 -13.27 15.79 -0.91
CA THR A 43 -11.99 15.57 -0.25
C THR A 43 -10.85 15.25 -1.23
N ALA A 44 -11.13 14.48 -2.28
CA ALA A 44 -10.13 14.18 -3.31
C ALA A 44 -9.75 15.43 -4.12
N ILE A 45 -10.72 16.31 -4.37
CA ILE A 45 -10.50 17.57 -5.08
C ILE A 45 -9.67 18.53 -4.23
N GLU A 46 -9.96 18.64 -2.93
CA GLU A 46 -9.18 19.46 -1.99
C GLU A 46 -7.73 18.98 -1.92
N LEU A 47 -7.50 17.66 -1.90
CA LEU A 47 -6.14 17.09 -1.98
C LEU A 47 -5.44 17.44 -3.30
N ILE A 48 -6.12 17.29 -4.44
CA ILE A 48 -5.55 17.64 -5.75
C ILE A 48 -5.25 19.15 -5.82
N TRP A 49 -6.11 19.99 -5.27
CA TRP A 49 -5.93 21.44 -5.23
C TRP A 49 -4.76 21.86 -4.33
N GLY A 50 -4.53 21.14 -3.23
CA GLY A 50 -3.35 21.32 -2.39
C GLY A 50 -2.02 21.01 -3.11
N LEU A 51 -2.06 20.18 -4.16
CA LEU A 51 -0.88 19.84 -4.97
C LEU A 51 -0.64 20.81 -6.14
N ARG A 52 -1.43 21.88 -6.28
CA ARG A 52 -1.36 22.80 -7.43
C ARG A 52 0.03 23.44 -7.63
N ASP A 53 0.74 23.68 -6.54
CA ASP A 53 2.04 24.38 -6.56
C ASP A 53 3.20 23.42 -6.92
N ASN A 54 2.93 22.10 -7.02
CA ASN A 54 3.91 21.08 -7.40
C ASN A 54 3.42 20.27 -8.61
N PRO A 55 3.82 20.64 -9.84
CA PRO A 55 3.36 19.97 -11.06
C PRO A 55 3.80 18.51 -11.14
N ALA A 56 4.96 18.16 -10.56
CA ALA A 56 5.44 16.78 -10.51
C ALA A 56 4.50 15.88 -9.69
N ALA A 57 3.92 16.40 -8.60
CA ALA A 57 2.99 15.64 -7.76
C ALA A 57 1.63 15.36 -8.43
N LEU A 58 1.24 16.17 -9.43
CA LEU A 58 0.02 15.96 -10.20
C LEU A 58 0.19 14.85 -11.24
N VAL A 59 1.40 14.71 -11.79
CA VAL A 59 1.72 13.75 -12.85
C VAL A 59 2.13 12.39 -12.30
N LEU A 60 2.87 12.38 -11.19
CA LEU A 60 3.40 11.14 -10.63
C LEU A 60 2.30 10.27 -10.00
N PRO A 61 2.36 8.93 -10.20
CA PRO A 61 1.52 8.00 -9.46
C PRO A 61 1.79 8.13 -7.96
N ARG A 62 0.80 7.79 -7.13
CA ARG A 62 0.98 7.87 -5.69
C ARG A 62 2.10 6.90 -5.30
N ARG A 63 3.03 7.36 -4.45
CA ARG A 63 4.05 6.48 -3.90
C ARG A 63 3.37 5.29 -3.20
N PRO A 64 3.90 4.06 -3.36
CA PRO A 64 3.39 2.94 -2.61
C PRO A 64 3.46 3.25 -1.12
N TYR A 65 2.49 2.73 -0.37
CA TYR A 65 2.63 2.75 1.09
C TYR A 65 3.94 2.06 1.44
N PRO A 66 4.77 2.66 2.31
CA PRO A 66 5.98 2.01 2.75
C PRO A 66 5.58 0.66 3.37
N LEU A 67 6.33 -0.38 3.03
CA LEU A 67 6.14 -1.68 3.66
C LEU A 67 6.29 -1.48 5.17
N GLN A 68 5.27 -1.87 5.93
CA GLN A 68 5.39 -1.85 7.39
C GLN A 68 6.55 -2.77 7.78
N LYS A 69 7.50 -2.23 8.55
CA LYS A 69 8.61 -3.03 9.08
C LYS A 69 8.01 -4.12 9.99
N THR A 70 8.11 -5.36 9.55
CA THR A 70 7.69 -6.51 10.36
C THR A 70 8.65 -6.63 11.55
N ARG A 71 8.10 -6.82 12.76
CA ARG A 71 8.90 -6.98 13.99
C ARG A 71 9.79 -8.23 13.96
N LEU A 72 9.53 -9.16 13.04
CA LEU A 72 10.24 -10.41 12.86
C LEU A 72 10.72 -10.49 11.41
N THR A 73 11.99 -10.84 11.21
CA THR A 73 12.56 -11.13 9.89
C THR A 73 12.46 -12.63 9.62
N ALA A 74 12.26 -13.01 8.35
CA ALA A 74 12.17 -14.42 7.94
C ALA A 74 13.41 -15.22 8.38
N LYS A 75 14.60 -14.62 8.30
CA LYS A 75 15.86 -15.21 8.77
C LYS A 75 15.84 -15.56 10.26
N LYS A 76 15.40 -14.62 11.11
CA LYS A 76 15.30 -14.83 12.57
C LYS A 76 14.27 -15.91 12.93
N VAL A 77 13.20 -16.04 12.13
CA VAL A 77 12.24 -17.14 12.29
C VAL A 77 12.85 -18.47 11.86
N GLY A 78 13.59 -18.51 10.75
CA GLY A 78 14.30 -19.70 10.28
C GLY A 78 15.35 -20.21 11.28
N GLU A 79 16.16 -19.31 11.84
CA GLU A 79 17.15 -19.63 12.89
C GLU A 79 16.47 -20.22 14.13
N ARG A 80 15.35 -19.63 14.57
CA ARG A 80 14.56 -20.15 15.68
C ARG A 80 14.01 -21.54 15.37
N VAL A 81 13.38 -21.73 14.21
CA VAL A 81 12.89 -23.05 13.79
C VAL A 81 14.03 -24.07 13.71
N ALA A 82 15.23 -23.66 13.29
CA ALA A 82 16.43 -24.49 13.24
C ALA A 82 17.00 -24.88 14.61
N THR A 83 16.59 -24.22 15.70
CA THR A 83 16.93 -24.62 17.08
C THR A 83 15.95 -25.61 17.70
N VAL A 84 14.77 -25.82 17.10
CA VAL A 84 13.75 -26.75 17.62
C VAL A 84 14.12 -28.20 17.33
N PRO A 85 13.89 -29.16 18.25
CA PRO A 85 14.05 -30.59 17.97
C PRO A 85 13.26 -31.01 16.71
N ILE A 86 13.83 -31.88 15.87
CA ILE A 86 13.22 -32.29 14.59
C ILE A 86 11.78 -32.80 14.76
N CYS A 87 11.50 -33.52 15.85
CA CYS A 87 10.17 -34.02 16.19
C CYS A 87 9.11 -32.91 16.35
N GLN A 88 9.51 -31.73 16.79
CA GLN A 88 8.62 -30.58 17.00
C GLN A 88 8.50 -29.66 15.77
N ARG A 89 9.25 -29.91 14.68
CA ARG A 89 9.12 -29.18 13.41
C ARG A 89 8.08 -29.76 12.45
N GLN A 90 7.51 -30.90 12.80
CA GLN A 90 6.62 -31.67 11.91
C GLN A 90 5.33 -30.93 11.58
N THR A 91 4.83 -30.09 12.49
CA THR A 91 3.59 -29.34 12.26
C THR A 91 3.71 -27.88 12.71
N LEU A 92 2.95 -27.00 12.05
CA LEU A 92 2.82 -25.59 12.47
C LEU A 92 2.21 -25.45 13.87
N CYS A 93 1.41 -26.42 14.32
CA CYS A 93 0.83 -26.46 15.65
C CYS A 93 1.90 -26.66 16.73
N SER A 94 2.83 -27.60 16.50
CA SER A 94 3.96 -27.83 17.39
C SER A 94 4.87 -26.61 17.49
N LEU A 95 5.16 -25.95 16.37
CA LEU A 95 5.97 -24.73 16.34
C LEU A 95 5.30 -23.54 17.04
N GLU A 96 3.98 -23.42 16.94
CA GLU A 96 3.23 -22.39 17.67
C GLU A 96 3.36 -22.58 19.19
N MET A 97 3.24 -23.83 19.67
CA MET A 97 3.41 -24.16 21.09
C MET A 97 4.83 -23.85 21.58
N SER A 98 5.85 -24.03 20.73
CA SER A 98 7.24 -23.76 21.10
C SER A 98 7.61 -22.27 21.07
N PHE A 99 6.99 -21.46 20.21
CA PHE A 99 7.41 -20.08 19.96
C PHE A 99 6.43 -18.99 20.38
N ALA A 100 5.20 -19.36 20.77
CA ALA A 100 4.10 -18.41 20.99
C ALA A 100 3.91 -17.44 19.80
N ILE A 101 4.24 -17.88 18.58
CA ILE A 101 4.01 -17.16 17.33
C ILE A 101 2.77 -17.78 16.67
N PRO A 102 1.77 -16.97 16.27
CA PRO A 102 0.57 -17.49 15.64
C PRO A 102 0.87 -18.29 14.36
N ARG A 103 0.15 -19.40 14.13
CA ARG A 103 0.31 -20.25 12.92
C ARG A 103 0.29 -19.45 11.61
N SER A 104 -0.63 -18.49 11.50
CA SER A 104 -0.78 -17.64 10.31
C SER A 104 0.46 -16.80 10.03
N THR A 105 1.20 -16.44 11.07
CA THR A 105 2.43 -15.67 10.98
C THR A 105 3.60 -16.58 10.58
N LEU A 106 3.72 -17.76 11.20
CA LEU A 106 4.72 -18.78 10.82
C LEU A 106 4.56 -19.23 9.36
N GLN A 107 3.34 -19.52 8.93
CA GLN A 107 3.05 -19.94 7.55
C GLN A 107 3.48 -18.87 6.53
N ARG A 108 3.21 -17.58 6.81
CA ARG A 108 3.66 -16.48 5.95
C ARG A 108 5.19 -16.41 5.87
N TYR A 109 5.89 -16.55 7.00
CA TYR A 109 7.35 -16.49 7.00
C TYR A 109 8.00 -17.69 6.33
N LEU A 110 7.46 -18.90 6.48
CA LEU A 110 7.98 -20.10 5.83
C LEU A 110 7.76 -20.05 4.31
N ILE A 111 6.59 -19.60 3.85
CA ILE A 111 6.33 -19.39 2.41
C ILE A 111 7.26 -18.31 1.85
N CYS A 112 7.45 -17.19 2.57
CA CYS A 112 8.38 -16.15 2.14
C CYS A 112 9.85 -16.59 2.16
N ALA A 113 10.24 -17.47 3.07
CA ALA A 113 11.60 -18.02 3.13
C ALA A 113 11.87 -18.99 1.96
N ALA A 114 10.90 -19.83 1.60
CA ALA A 114 11.01 -20.72 0.45
C ALA A 114 11.14 -19.95 -0.88
N LEU A 115 10.41 -18.84 -1.03
CA LEU A 115 10.48 -17.96 -2.20
C LEU A 115 11.77 -17.10 -2.30
N LEU A 116 12.66 -17.16 -1.31
CA LEU A 116 13.94 -16.43 -1.30
C LEU A 116 15.15 -17.35 -1.53
N GLN A 117 14.94 -18.65 -1.74
CA GLN A 117 15.98 -19.65 -2.01
C GLN A 117 16.03 -20.11 -3.47
N GLU A 118 15.15 -19.58 -4.33
CA GLU A 118 15.19 -19.66 -5.80
C GLU A 118 15.79 -18.39 -6.40
#